data_AF-A0A7R9DAT1-F1
#
_entry.id   AF-A0A7R9DAT1-F1
#
_cell.length_a   1.000
_cell.length_b   1.000
_cell.length_c   1.000
_cell.angle_alpha   90.00
_cell.angle_beta   90.00
_cell.angle_gamma   90.00
#
_symmetry.space_group_name_H-M   'P 1'
#
loop_
_entity.id
_entity.type
_entity.pdbx_description
1 polymer ?
#
loop_
_entity_poly.entity_id
_entity_poly.type
_entity_poly.pdbx_seq_one_letter_code
_entity_poly.pdbx_strand_id
1 'polypeptide(L)'
;MLGVDPRRLVDSSVQYDTSRAYLKELDVLENVWIGLKRNKNQDMFTWTDLKLLEYQPTGGYFLEAPPKTQSELCVATDPAHDFRWHSFNCGGMEVASFICELPVPSWAQEEHGCMVTSLPSLTVTFLPEQSAVELTSDCGLDGTRRIACKGQADREEMMLQLSYGVVRTVRRWCSSCLVMLLGP
;
A
#
# COMPACT_ATOMS: atom_id res chain seq x y z
N MET A 1 9.03 20.87 -9.06
CA MET A 1 7.63 20.41 -9.08
C MET A 1 7.66 18.90 -8.93
N LEU A 2 7.38 18.38 -7.75
CA LEU A 2 7.28 16.93 -7.54
C LEU A 2 5.94 16.49 -8.10
N GLY A 3 5.96 15.96 -9.33
CA GLY A 3 4.82 15.30 -9.95
C GLY A 3 4.60 13.96 -9.24
N VAL A 4 3.89 14.02 -8.13
CA VAL A 4 3.41 12.82 -7.44
C VAL A 4 2.12 12.43 -8.14
N ASP A 5 2.26 11.70 -9.26
CA ASP A 5 1.12 11.10 -9.94
C ASP A 5 0.67 9.92 -9.07
N PRO A 6 -0.54 9.94 -8.46
CA PRO A 6 -1.00 8.82 -7.65
C PRO A 6 -1.16 7.60 -8.55
N ARG A 7 -0.22 6.66 -8.43
CA ARG A 7 -0.23 5.39 -9.15
C ARG A 7 -1.08 4.36 -8.39
N ARG A 8 -1.24 3.22 -9.07
CA ARG A 8 -2.33 2.25 -8.96
C ARG A 8 -2.40 1.58 -7.59
N LEU A 9 -3.36 2.02 -6.80
CA LEU A 9 -3.56 1.39 -5.49
C LEU A 9 -3.87 -0.10 -5.58
N VAL A 10 -4.52 -0.58 -6.66
CA VAL A 10 -5.09 -1.93 -6.69
C VAL A 10 -5.13 -2.60 -8.08
N ASP A 11 -3.99 -2.71 -8.75
CA ASP A 11 -3.88 -3.34 -10.08
C ASP A 11 -3.49 -4.83 -10.01
N SER A 12 -3.42 -5.41 -8.82
CA SER A 12 -3.12 -6.82 -8.56
C SER A 12 -3.79 -7.31 -7.26
N SER A 13 -3.88 -8.64 -7.07
CA SER A 13 -4.44 -9.23 -5.84
C SER A 13 -3.67 -8.84 -4.59
N VAL A 14 -2.34 -8.82 -4.66
CA VAL A 14 -1.49 -8.40 -3.54
C VAL A 14 -1.78 -6.94 -3.15
N GLN A 15 -1.87 -6.05 -4.12
CA GLN A 15 -2.21 -4.65 -3.88
C GLN A 15 -3.65 -4.49 -3.33
N TYR A 16 -4.60 -5.33 -3.75
CA TYR A 16 -5.97 -5.33 -3.21
C TYR A 16 -5.97 -5.73 -1.74
N ASP A 17 -5.33 -6.85 -1.43
CA ASP A 17 -5.30 -7.36 -0.06
C ASP A 17 -4.54 -6.41 0.88
N THR A 18 -3.45 -5.80 0.40
CA THR A 18 -2.65 -4.83 1.16
C THR A 18 -3.44 -3.56 1.46
N SER A 19 -4.08 -2.96 0.44
CA SER A 19 -4.88 -1.75 0.62
C SER A 19 -6.11 -1.98 1.51
N ARG A 20 -6.79 -3.12 1.35
CA ARG A 20 -7.89 -3.53 2.22
C ARG A 20 -7.44 -3.72 3.67
N ALA A 21 -6.32 -4.39 3.91
CA ALA A 21 -5.79 -4.58 5.26
C ALA A 21 -5.44 -3.24 5.92
N TYR A 22 -4.80 -2.34 5.17
CA TYR A 22 -4.45 -1.00 5.63
C TYR A 22 -5.69 -0.16 6.00
N LEU A 23 -6.71 -0.12 5.14
CA LEU A 23 -7.94 0.63 5.42
C LEU A 23 -8.73 0.05 6.60
N LYS A 24 -8.67 -1.27 6.81
CA LYS A 24 -9.24 -1.93 8.00
C LYS A 24 -8.51 -1.53 9.27
N GLU A 25 -7.18 -1.47 9.24
CA GLU A 25 -6.37 -1.08 10.39
C GLU A 25 -6.65 0.38 10.81
N LEU A 26 -6.94 1.25 9.84
CA LEU A 26 -7.33 2.64 10.08
C LEU A 26 -8.80 2.82 10.53
N ASP A 27 -9.58 1.74 10.67
CA ASP A 27 -11.01 1.76 11.02
C ASP A 27 -11.83 2.71 10.13
N VAL A 28 -11.56 2.68 8.83
CA VAL A 28 -12.27 3.52 7.86
C VAL A 28 -13.68 2.98 7.67
N LEU A 29 -14.69 3.80 7.98
CA LEU A 29 -16.10 3.42 7.92
C LEU A 29 -16.83 3.94 6.67
N GLU A 30 -16.30 4.98 6.04
CA GLU A 30 -16.89 5.64 4.88
C GLU A 30 -16.18 5.22 3.57
N ASN A 31 -16.87 5.37 2.45
CA ASN A 31 -16.30 5.08 1.13
C ASN A 31 -14.98 5.82 0.88
N VAL A 32 -14.06 5.17 0.18
CA VAL A 32 -12.76 5.74 -0.18
C VAL A 32 -12.53 5.63 -1.68
N TRP A 33 -12.38 6.78 -2.35
CA TRP A 33 -12.01 6.86 -3.76
C TRP A 33 -10.66 6.19 -4.03
N ILE A 34 -10.65 5.40 -5.09
CA ILE A 34 -9.44 4.86 -5.71
C ILE A 34 -9.20 5.54 -7.05
N GLY A 35 -7.98 5.44 -7.58
CA GLY A 35 -7.60 6.05 -8.86
C GLY A 35 -8.20 5.38 -10.11
N LEU A 36 -9.32 4.66 -10.02
CA LEU A 36 -9.95 3.95 -11.13
C LEU A 36 -11.19 4.73 -11.62
N LYS A 37 -11.24 5.00 -12.93
CA LYS A 37 -12.33 5.76 -13.55
C LYS A 37 -12.68 5.27 -14.95
N ARG A 38 -13.90 5.55 -15.40
CA ARG A 38 -14.34 5.39 -16.78
C ARG A 38 -14.79 6.75 -17.29
N ASN A 39 -14.10 7.25 -18.33
CA ASN A 39 -14.44 8.56 -18.90
C ASN A 39 -15.75 8.49 -19.69
N LYS A 40 -16.32 9.66 -20.02
CA LYS A 40 -17.58 9.77 -20.76
C LYS A 40 -17.49 9.04 -22.10
N ASN A 41 -18.53 8.30 -22.46
CA ASN A 41 -18.61 7.52 -23.70
C ASN A 41 -17.51 6.46 -23.88
N GLN A 42 -16.87 6.00 -22.80
CA GLN A 42 -15.95 4.86 -22.83
C GLN A 42 -16.55 3.64 -22.15
N ASP A 43 -16.20 2.45 -22.64
CA ASP A 43 -16.67 1.18 -22.07
C ASP A 43 -15.69 0.63 -21.02
N MET A 44 -14.43 1.05 -21.06
CA MET A 44 -13.36 0.52 -20.23
C MET A 44 -12.99 1.47 -19.09
N PHE A 45 -12.70 0.88 -17.92
CA PHE A 45 -12.08 1.60 -16.83
C PHE A 45 -10.57 1.75 -17.07
N THR A 46 -10.04 2.87 -16.60
CA THR A 46 -8.62 3.25 -16.65
C THR A 46 -8.20 3.77 -15.30
N TRP A 47 -6.97 3.44 -14.93
CA TRP A 47 -6.30 4.04 -13.79
C TRP A 47 -5.92 5.50 -14.11
N THR A 48 -5.64 6.29 -13.08
CA THR A 48 -5.17 7.69 -13.18
C THR A 48 -3.90 7.83 -14.02
N ASP A 49 -3.07 6.79 -14.07
CA ASP A 49 -1.86 6.72 -14.90
C ASP A 49 -2.10 6.22 -16.33
N LEU A 50 -3.37 6.19 -16.77
CA LEU A 50 -3.85 5.81 -18.10
C LEU A 50 -3.72 4.32 -18.44
N LYS A 51 -3.29 3.46 -17.52
CA LYS A 51 -3.34 2.01 -17.75
C LYS A 51 -4.80 1.53 -17.73
N LEU A 52 -5.16 0.68 -18.68
CA LEU A 52 -6.47 0.01 -18.68
C LEU A 52 -6.55 -1.00 -17.53
N LEU A 53 -7.73 -1.10 -16.92
CA LEU A 53 -8.00 -2.18 -15.97
C LEU A 53 -7.84 -3.54 -16.66
N GLU A 54 -7.03 -4.43 -16.09
CA GLU A 54 -6.87 -5.77 -16.63
C GLU A 54 -8.19 -6.55 -16.57
N TYR A 55 -8.47 -7.32 -17.62
CA TYR A 55 -9.72 -8.08 -17.72
C TYR A 55 -9.82 -9.11 -16.60
N GLN A 56 -10.88 -9.00 -15.79
CA GLN A 56 -11.17 -9.90 -14.68
C GLN A 56 -12.43 -10.73 -15.00
N PRO A 57 -12.31 -12.04 -15.26
CA PRO A 57 -13.40 -12.86 -15.80
C PRO A 57 -14.63 -13.02 -14.87
N THR A 58 -14.51 -12.73 -13.58
CA THR A 58 -15.58 -12.85 -12.58
C THR A 58 -16.12 -11.50 -12.09
N GLY A 59 -15.86 -10.41 -12.80
CA GLY A 59 -16.17 -9.05 -12.34
C GLY A 59 -15.14 -8.50 -11.34
N GLY A 60 -14.10 -9.28 -11.01
CA GLY A 60 -12.95 -8.84 -10.22
C GLY A 60 -13.33 -8.38 -8.81
N TYR A 61 -12.87 -7.20 -8.45
CA TYR A 61 -13.06 -6.59 -7.13
C TYR A 61 -14.37 -5.82 -6.98
N PHE A 62 -15.15 -5.66 -8.05
CA PHE A 62 -16.43 -4.97 -8.00
C PHE A 62 -17.47 -5.73 -7.19
N LEU A 63 -18.16 -5.04 -6.28
CA LEU A 63 -19.29 -5.57 -5.54
C LEU A 63 -20.44 -5.93 -6.49
N GLU A 64 -20.73 -5.04 -7.45
CA GLU A 64 -21.71 -5.25 -8.52
C GLU A 64 -21.20 -4.83 -9.90
N ALA A 65 -21.91 -5.25 -10.95
CA ALA A 65 -21.62 -4.81 -12.30
C ALA A 65 -21.75 -3.28 -12.42
N PRO A 66 -20.74 -2.57 -12.97
CA PRO A 66 -20.82 -1.13 -13.15
C PRO A 66 -22.05 -0.70 -13.97
N PRO A 67 -22.66 0.46 -13.65
CA PRO A 67 -23.80 0.98 -14.40
C PRO A 67 -23.50 1.12 -15.91
N LYS A 68 -24.41 0.61 -16.75
CA LYS A 68 -24.34 0.74 -18.22
C LYS A 68 -24.80 2.13 -18.67
N THR A 69 -24.05 3.16 -18.29
CA THR A 69 -24.33 4.57 -18.64
C THR A 69 -23.24 5.13 -19.54
N GLN A 70 -23.49 6.25 -20.20
CA GLN A 70 -22.46 7.00 -20.93
C GLN A 70 -21.77 8.05 -20.06
N SER A 71 -22.21 8.23 -18.82
CA SER A 71 -21.65 9.17 -17.86
C SER A 71 -20.27 8.72 -17.36
N GLU A 72 -19.51 9.67 -16.82
CA GLU A 72 -18.25 9.36 -16.14
C GLU A 72 -18.51 8.62 -14.83
N LEU A 73 -17.79 7.52 -14.62
CA LEU A 73 -17.84 6.75 -13.40
C LEU A 73 -16.50 6.77 -12.69
N CYS A 74 -16.55 6.92 -11.37
CA CYS A 74 -15.41 6.83 -10.47
C CYS A 74 -15.65 5.66 -9.53
N VAL A 75 -14.57 5.04 -9.06
CA VAL A 75 -14.65 3.84 -8.23
C VAL A 75 -14.17 4.15 -6.82
N ALA A 76 -14.94 3.72 -5.84
CA ALA A 76 -14.53 3.74 -4.44
C ALA A 76 -14.52 2.32 -3.88
N THR A 77 -13.73 2.10 -2.85
CA THR A 77 -13.85 0.93 -1.98
C THR A 77 -14.88 1.20 -0.89
N ASP A 78 -15.71 0.19 -0.61
CA ASP A 78 -16.82 0.26 0.34
C ASP A 78 -16.52 -0.58 1.59
N PRO A 79 -16.18 0.04 2.74
CA PRO A 79 -15.90 -0.68 3.98
C PRO A 79 -17.04 -1.56 4.49
N ALA A 80 -18.30 -1.18 4.25
CA ALA A 80 -19.47 -1.94 4.68
C ALA A 80 -19.61 -3.27 3.92
N HIS A 81 -19.01 -3.36 2.73
CA HIS A 81 -19.01 -4.55 1.88
C HIS A 81 -17.62 -5.15 1.72
N ASP A 82 -16.85 -5.21 2.81
CA ASP A 82 -15.52 -5.81 2.86
C ASP A 82 -14.52 -5.19 1.86
N PHE A 83 -14.64 -3.87 1.66
CA PHE A 83 -13.78 -3.07 0.79
C PHE A 83 -13.89 -3.43 -0.70
N ARG A 84 -14.99 -4.09 -1.10
CA ARG A 84 -15.32 -4.32 -2.50
C ARG A 84 -15.53 -2.99 -3.22
N TRP A 85 -15.28 -2.98 -4.52
CA TRP A 85 -15.36 -1.75 -5.32
C TRP A 85 -16.79 -1.45 -5.73
N HIS A 86 -17.18 -0.19 -5.61
CA HIS A 86 -18.45 0.32 -6.06
C HIS A 86 -18.25 1.46 -7.05
N SER A 87 -19.10 1.53 -8.07
CA SER A 87 -19.03 2.56 -9.11
C SER A 87 -20.05 3.65 -8.86
N PHE A 88 -19.57 4.89 -8.79
CA PHE A 88 -20.36 6.09 -8.57
C PHE A 88 -20.21 7.06 -9.75
N ASN A 89 -21.07 8.06 -9.85
CA ASN A 89 -20.79 9.17 -10.76
C ASN A 89 -19.62 9.97 -10.20
N CYS A 90 -18.66 10.35 -11.05
CA CYS A 90 -17.47 11.10 -10.58
C CYS A 90 -17.80 12.48 -9.96
N GLY A 91 -19.02 13.00 -10.16
CA GLY A 91 -19.51 14.23 -9.55
C GLY A 91 -20.90 14.04 -8.98
N GLY A 92 -21.22 14.80 -7.93
CA GLY A 92 -22.50 14.72 -7.21
C GLY A 92 -22.34 15.14 -5.76
N MET A 93 -23.33 14.81 -4.92
CA MET A 93 -23.25 14.99 -3.46
C MET A 93 -22.44 13.88 -2.77
N GLU A 94 -22.01 12.87 -3.53
CA GLU A 94 -21.20 11.76 -3.07
C GLU A 94 -19.76 12.26 -2.83
N VAL A 95 -19.40 12.42 -1.56
CA VAL A 95 -18.05 12.80 -1.12
C VAL A 95 -17.46 11.60 -0.39
N ALA A 96 -16.25 11.22 -0.76
CA ALA A 96 -15.49 10.15 -0.12
C ALA A 96 -14.05 10.61 0.09
N SER A 97 -13.39 10.06 1.10
CA SER A 97 -11.95 10.20 1.29
C SER A 97 -11.20 9.54 0.12
N PHE A 98 -9.90 9.74 -0.01
CA PHE A 98 -9.12 9.09 -1.07
C PHE A 98 -7.87 8.43 -0.50
N ILE A 99 -7.39 7.41 -1.21
CA ILE A 99 -6.14 6.72 -0.90
C ILE A 99 -5.24 6.73 -2.14
N CYS A 100 -3.94 6.94 -1.92
CA CYS A 100 -2.94 7.04 -2.99
C CYS A 100 -1.77 6.08 -2.71
N GLU A 101 -1.23 5.50 -3.78
CA GLU A 101 0.05 4.81 -3.73
C GLU A 101 1.18 5.80 -4.05
N LEU A 102 2.24 5.76 -3.24
CA LEU A 102 3.47 6.50 -3.49
C LEU A 102 4.57 5.51 -3.87
N PRO A 103 5.23 5.67 -5.03
CA PRO A 103 6.35 4.81 -5.37
C PRO A 103 7.50 5.05 -4.40
N VAL A 104 8.08 3.96 -3.90
CA VAL A 104 9.33 4.04 -3.13
C VAL A 104 10.43 4.57 -4.06
N PRO A 105 11.15 5.65 -3.71
CA PRO A 105 12.18 6.21 -4.57
C PRO A 105 13.30 5.21 -4.89
N SER A 106 13.89 5.28 -6.09
CA SER A 106 14.94 4.34 -6.53
C SER A 106 16.16 4.35 -5.61
N TRP A 107 16.59 5.53 -5.15
CA TRP A 107 17.73 5.68 -4.24
C TRP A 107 17.55 4.91 -2.92
N ALA A 108 16.31 4.66 -2.50
CA ALA A 108 16.04 3.88 -1.31
C ALA A 108 16.15 2.36 -1.57
N GLN A 109 15.93 1.92 -2.81
CA GLN A 109 15.95 0.50 -3.19
C GLN A 109 17.35 0.00 -3.60
N GLU A 110 18.27 0.91 -3.89
CA GLU A 110 19.66 0.60 -4.24
C GLU A 110 20.41 -0.18 -3.12
N GLU A 111 21.57 -0.73 -3.44
CA GLU A 111 22.39 -1.54 -2.52
C GLU A 111 22.77 -0.78 -1.24
N HIS A 112 23.07 0.51 -1.36
CA HIS A 112 23.30 1.44 -0.24
C HIS A 112 22.04 2.26 0.12
N GLY A 113 20.88 1.78 -0.28
CA GLY A 113 19.58 2.35 0.03
C GLY A 113 19.04 1.93 1.40
N CYS A 114 17.85 2.45 1.72
CA CYS A 114 17.21 2.28 3.02
C CYS A 114 16.34 1.02 3.13
N MET A 115 16.07 0.31 2.02
CA MET A 115 15.17 -0.84 2.06
C MET A 115 15.87 -2.06 2.69
N VAL A 116 15.37 -2.45 3.86
CA VAL A 116 15.81 -3.63 4.62
C VAL A 116 14.70 -4.67 4.58
N THR A 117 14.95 -5.85 4.02
CA THR A 117 13.94 -6.91 3.86
C THR A 117 14.07 -8.05 4.86
N SER A 118 15.10 -8.03 5.72
CA SER A 118 15.49 -9.12 6.61
C SER A 118 14.88 -9.05 8.00
N LEU A 119 14.04 -8.05 8.30
CA LEU A 119 13.37 -7.90 9.60
C LEU A 119 11.85 -8.13 9.44
N PRO A 120 11.28 -9.15 10.11
CA PRO A 120 9.89 -9.55 9.90
C PRO A 120 8.85 -8.58 10.50
N SER A 121 9.21 -7.80 11.52
CA SER A 121 8.35 -6.78 12.16
C SER A 121 8.67 -5.35 11.70
N LEU A 122 9.23 -5.20 10.50
CA LEU A 122 9.67 -3.90 10.00
C LEU A 122 8.55 -3.19 9.23
N THR A 123 8.14 -2.04 9.74
CA THR A 123 7.30 -1.08 9.03
C THR A 123 8.18 -0.05 8.32
N VAL A 124 7.90 0.18 7.05
CA VAL A 124 8.63 1.15 6.22
C VAL A 124 7.69 2.28 5.83
N THR A 125 8.07 3.52 6.13
CA THR A 125 7.25 4.71 5.85
C THR A 125 8.08 5.74 5.08
N PHE A 126 7.61 6.13 3.89
CA PHE A 126 8.25 7.20 3.14
C PHE A 126 7.78 8.57 3.63
N LEU A 127 8.72 9.44 4.00
CA LEU A 127 8.50 10.81 4.48
C LEU A 127 8.88 11.80 3.36
N PRO A 128 7.94 12.19 2.48
CA PRO A 128 8.25 13.01 1.30
C PRO A 128 8.80 14.39 1.67
N GLU A 129 8.33 14.99 2.77
CA GLU A 129 8.80 16.31 3.23
C GLU A 129 10.28 16.33 3.64
N GLN A 130 10.78 15.18 4.09
CA GLN A 130 12.15 15.03 4.57
C GLN A 130 13.07 14.34 3.55
N SER A 131 12.51 13.90 2.41
CA SER A 131 13.15 13.00 1.46
C SER A 131 13.82 11.82 2.18
N ALA A 132 13.10 11.20 3.11
CA ALA A 132 13.61 10.15 3.98
C ALA A 132 12.67 8.94 4.01
N VAL A 133 13.22 7.77 4.29
CA VAL A 133 12.47 6.56 4.62
C VAL A 133 12.63 6.32 6.12
N GLU A 134 11.52 6.29 6.86
CA GLU A 134 11.48 5.86 8.25
C GLU A 134 11.29 4.35 8.32
N LEU A 135 12.18 3.69 9.04
CA LEU A 135 12.16 2.27 9.33
C LEU A 135 11.79 2.12 10.80
N THR A 136 10.65 1.50 11.08
CA THR A 136 10.17 1.25 12.44
C THR A 136 10.11 -0.25 12.68
N SER A 137 10.74 -0.73 13.75
CA SER A 137 10.63 -2.12 14.20
C SER A 137 9.93 -2.17 15.54
N ASP A 138 8.87 -2.99 15.61
CA ASP A 138 8.24 -3.35 16.88
C ASP A 138 9.04 -4.47 17.55
N CYS A 139 9.58 -4.19 18.73
CA CYS A 139 10.33 -5.11 19.57
C CYS A 139 9.48 -5.68 20.72
N GLY A 140 8.16 -5.52 20.68
CA GLY A 140 7.24 -6.02 21.70
C GLY A 140 7.42 -5.28 23.03
N LEU A 141 7.83 -6.00 24.08
CA LEU A 141 7.96 -5.43 25.43
C LEU A 141 9.06 -4.37 25.54
N ASP A 142 10.03 -4.39 24.63
CA ASP A 142 11.13 -3.43 24.61
C ASP A 142 10.81 -2.16 23.80
N GLY A 143 9.56 -2.02 23.36
CA GLY A 143 9.04 -0.86 22.66
C GLY A 143 9.34 -0.86 21.16
N THR A 144 9.35 0.34 20.57
CA THR A 144 9.57 0.51 19.12
C THR A 144 10.90 1.20 18.87
N ARG A 145 11.65 0.70 17.88
CA ARG A 145 12.88 1.34 17.39
C ARG A 145 12.61 1.99 16.05
N ARG A 146 13.19 3.17 15.82
CA ARG A 146 12.95 3.98 14.61
C ARG A 146 14.24 4.56 14.07
N ILE A 147 14.42 4.52 12.75
CA ILE A 147 15.54 5.17 12.06
C ILE A 147 15.00 5.90 10.83
N ALA A 148 15.42 7.14 10.64
CA ALA A 148 15.17 7.89 9.41
C ALA A 148 16.41 7.81 8.49
N CYS A 149 16.24 7.27 7.29
CA CYS A 149 17.30 7.05 6.32
C CYS A 149 17.09 7.93 5.07
N LYS A 150 18.14 8.61 4.62
CA LYS A 150 18.13 9.50 3.44
C LYS A 150 18.99 8.98 2.28
N GLY A 151 19.29 7.69 2.29
CA GLY A 151 20.21 7.03 1.36
C GLY A 151 21.65 6.96 1.90
N GLN A 152 22.50 6.22 1.18
CA GLN A 152 23.91 5.94 1.56
C GLN A 152 24.07 5.35 2.96
N ALA A 153 23.11 4.53 3.39
CA ALA A 153 23.13 3.96 4.72
C ALA A 153 23.90 2.64 4.73
N ASP A 154 24.61 2.40 5.83
CA ASP A 154 25.19 1.09 6.11
C ASP A 154 24.06 0.15 6.56
N ARG A 155 23.75 -0.84 5.72
CA ARG A 155 22.69 -1.82 5.99
C ARG A 155 22.97 -2.63 7.24
N GLU A 156 24.22 -2.96 7.55
CA GLU A 156 24.56 -3.73 8.75
C GLU A 156 24.34 -2.89 10.01
N GLU A 157 24.73 -1.61 9.97
CA GLU A 157 24.50 -0.70 11.10
C GLU A 157 23.00 -0.46 11.33
N MET A 158 22.24 -0.18 10.27
CA MET A 158 20.78 -0.04 10.36
C MET A 158 20.14 -1.31 10.91
N MET A 159 20.60 -2.49 10.46
CA MET A 159 20.14 -3.78 10.98
C MET A 159 20.46 -3.94 12.45
N LEU A 160 21.66 -3.59 12.92
CA LEU A 160 22.02 -3.66 14.34
C LEU A 160 21.18 -2.72 15.20
N GLN A 161 20.86 -1.54 14.69
CA GLN A 161 20.04 -0.57 15.40
C GLN A 161 18.56 -0.96 15.43
N LEU A 162 18.02 -1.51 14.33
CA LEU A 162 16.62 -1.96 14.25
C LEU A 162 16.40 -3.35 14.85
N SER A 163 17.43 -4.20 14.85
CA SER A 163 17.36 -5.53 15.44
C SER A 163 17.47 -5.46 16.96
N TYR A 164 16.74 -6.36 17.59
CA TYR A 164 16.94 -6.63 19.00
C TYR A 164 18.27 -7.37 19.21
N GLY A 165 19.06 -6.95 20.18
CA GLY A 165 20.37 -7.54 20.45
C GLY A 165 20.25 -8.99 20.90
N VAL A 166 20.56 -9.94 20.01
CA VAL A 166 21.17 -11.21 20.43
C VAL A 166 22.68 -11.02 20.37
N VAL A 167 23.21 -10.18 21.26
CA VAL A 167 24.61 -10.29 21.64
C VAL A 167 24.67 -11.26 22.82
N ARG A 168 25.07 -12.50 22.48
CA ARG A 168 25.51 -13.63 23.34
C ARG A 168 24.53 -14.79 23.55
N THR A 169 24.78 -15.83 22.74
CA THR A 169 24.94 -17.24 23.12
C THR A 169 23.71 -18.02 23.61
N VAL A 170 23.57 -19.20 23.02
CA VAL A 170 22.71 -20.35 23.36
C VAL A 170 21.33 -20.38 22.68
N ARG A 171 21.25 -21.33 21.74
CA ARG A 171 20.06 -21.91 21.12
C ARG A 171 18.85 -21.92 22.07
N ARG A 172 17.72 -21.39 21.62
CA ARG A 172 16.39 -21.99 21.83
C ARG A 172 15.38 -21.36 20.87
N TRP A 173 14.65 -22.25 20.21
CA TRP A 173 13.59 -21.97 19.26
C TRP A 173 12.52 -21.04 19.83
N CYS A 174 12.02 -20.10 19.02
CA CYS A 174 10.66 -19.58 19.18
C CYS A 174 9.74 -20.26 18.15
N SER A 175 8.75 -20.97 18.68
CA SER A 175 7.63 -21.56 17.94
C SER A 175 6.68 -20.49 17.42
N SER A 176 6.24 -20.68 16.18
CA SER A 176 4.92 -20.36 15.62
C SER A 176 4.38 -18.92 15.70
N CYS A 177 4.36 -18.21 14.57
CA CYS A 177 3.15 -18.02 13.74
C CYS A 177 3.53 -17.40 12.37
N LEU A 178 2.79 -17.80 11.35
CA LEU A 178 3.07 -17.70 9.91
C LEU A 178 2.19 -16.62 9.26
N VAL A 179 2.76 -15.68 8.49
CA VAL A 179 2.16 -15.18 7.24
C VAL A 179 3.29 -14.95 6.23
N MET A 180 3.17 -15.65 5.10
CA MET A 180 4.12 -15.67 3.98
C MET A 180 4.07 -14.37 3.17
N LEU A 181 5.24 -13.82 2.84
CA LEU A 181 5.41 -13.06 1.60
C LEU A 181 6.26 -13.89 0.66
N LEU A 182 5.63 -14.36 -0.42
CA LEU A 182 6.28 -15.01 -1.54
C LEU A 182 7.17 -13.98 -2.25
N GLY A 183 8.48 -14.23 -2.27
CA GLY A 183 9.34 -13.79 -3.37
C GLY A 183 9.03 -14.61 -4.63
N PRO A 184 9.62 -14.27 -5.78
CA PRO A 184 9.21 -14.75 -7.11
C PRO A 184 9.08 -16.26 -7.23
#